data_AF-A0A8H7UGH1-F1
#
_entry.id   AF-A0A8H7UGH1-F1
#
_cell.length_a   1.000
_cell.length_b   1.000
_cell.length_c   1.000
_cell.angle_alpha   90.00
_cell.angle_beta   90.00
_cell.angle_gamma   90.00
#
_symmetry.space_group_name_H-M   'P 1'
#
loop_
_entity.id
_entity.type
_entity.pdbx_description
1 polymer ?
#
loop_
_entity_poly.entity_id
_entity_poly.type
_entity_poly.pdbx_seq_one_letter_code
_entity_poly.pdbx_strand_id
1 'polypeptide(L)'
;MLRIEDIPEPVLTELAYALDPSDIARLACTCKSLSQIYSSNELWRSKCHHDFGNLFTVYQILTTAGLELDPTLEAKFAHEPANWRRYYIEKNAAVNGSENQNHALIEEGEEEYKKAQQDLQSFQDSQDVSILNRVASKMVWILDVFPGHAGCYHLLGFILYVLNRLEESIILLEFGRTVDPEYEPIDDLEEEISKILNGYKGSEDEEPLISDSNLSPKLTQVLSEIFDTFDKDNDGALSNQELGNFIFTTNGSHPPPQFLVQMAQRFGGTRRNWLTKEGFLAFYLEQTLDDPSETRNDLTVHGYDGHTLQKLMQE
;
A
#
# COMPACT_ATOMS: atom_id res chain seq x y z
N MET A 1 -20.22 -47.47 -17.63
CA MET A 1 -20.23 -46.19 -18.36
C MET A 1 -20.42 -45.12 -17.29
N LEU A 2 -19.37 -44.35 -16.98
CA LEU A 2 -19.44 -43.27 -15.99
C LEU A 2 -20.42 -42.21 -16.49
N ARG A 3 -21.37 -41.80 -15.65
CA ARG A 3 -22.24 -40.65 -15.93
C ARG A 3 -21.53 -39.40 -15.44
N ILE A 4 -21.80 -38.27 -16.10
CA ILE A 4 -21.29 -36.96 -15.65
C ILE A 4 -21.77 -36.61 -14.22
N GLU A 5 -22.90 -37.19 -13.82
CA GLU A 5 -23.49 -37.10 -12.48
C GLU A 5 -22.65 -37.82 -11.41
N ASP A 6 -21.79 -38.76 -11.81
CA ASP A 6 -20.90 -39.51 -10.92
C ASP A 6 -19.57 -38.77 -10.67
N ILE A 7 -19.34 -37.63 -11.34
CA ILE A 7 -18.12 -36.82 -11.17
C ILE A 7 -18.24 -36.01 -9.86
N PRO A 8 -17.21 -36.02 -9.00
CA PRO A 8 -17.21 -35.21 -7.78
C PRO A 8 -17.40 -33.72 -8.06
N GLU A 9 -18.19 -33.05 -7.21
CA GLU A 9 -18.46 -31.62 -7.32
C GLU A 9 -17.21 -30.74 -7.48
N PRO A 10 -16.09 -30.96 -6.74
CA PRO A 10 -14.87 -30.18 -6.96
C PRO A 10 -14.34 -30.24 -8.39
N VAL A 11 -14.41 -31.41 -9.02
CA VAL A 11 -13.95 -31.60 -10.41
C VAL A 11 -14.89 -30.91 -11.39
N LEU A 12 -16.20 -30.91 -11.11
CA LEU A 12 -17.18 -30.18 -11.91
C LEU A 12 -17.02 -28.66 -11.78
N THR A 13 -16.62 -28.15 -10.60
CA THR A 13 -16.32 -26.74 -10.37
C THR A 13 -15.07 -26.31 -11.14
N GLU A 14 -13.98 -27.08 -11.08
CA GLU A 14 -12.77 -26.81 -11.87
C GLU A 14 -13.05 -26.87 -13.38
N LEU A 15 -13.85 -27.84 -13.82
CA LEU A 15 -14.28 -27.92 -15.20
C LEU A 15 -15.10 -26.68 -15.61
N ALA A 16 -16.06 -26.27 -14.79
CA ALA A 16 -16.85 -25.06 -15.02
C ALA A 16 -15.97 -23.81 -15.08
N TYR A 17 -14.94 -23.75 -14.23
CA TYR A 17 -13.99 -22.65 -14.19
C TYR A 17 -13.12 -22.58 -15.45
N ALA A 18 -12.71 -23.70 -16.02
CA ALA A 18 -11.86 -23.76 -17.20
C ALA A 18 -12.59 -23.52 -18.53
N LEU A 19 -13.92 -23.60 -18.55
CA LEU A 19 -14.72 -23.52 -19.79
C LEU A 19 -15.14 -22.10 -20.14
N ASP A 20 -15.28 -21.87 -21.44
CA ASP A 20 -15.90 -20.65 -21.99
C ASP A 20 -17.39 -20.59 -21.67
N PRO A 21 -17.99 -19.38 -21.58
CA PRO A 21 -19.40 -19.19 -21.25
C PRO A 21 -20.38 -20.02 -22.07
N SER A 22 -20.13 -20.19 -23.37
CA SER A 22 -21.00 -20.97 -24.25
C SER A 22 -20.94 -22.46 -23.96
N ASP A 23 -19.77 -22.98 -23.59
CA ASP A 23 -19.57 -24.41 -23.42
C ASP A 23 -20.04 -24.88 -22.04
N ILE A 24 -19.77 -24.09 -20.99
CA ILE A 24 -20.38 -24.34 -19.69
C ILE A 24 -21.91 -24.24 -19.75
N ALA A 25 -22.48 -23.31 -20.53
CA ALA A 25 -23.92 -23.22 -20.71
C ALA A 25 -24.50 -24.48 -21.39
N ARG A 26 -23.82 -25.01 -22.42
CA ARG A 26 -24.23 -26.24 -23.11
C ARG A 26 -24.16 -27.46 -22.18
N LEU A 27 -23.10 -27.57 -21.37
CA LEU A 27 -22.93 -28.67 -20.42
C LEU A 27 -23.89 -28.56 -19.22
N ALA A 28 -24.20 -27.35 -18.78
CA ALA A 28 -25.22 -27.11 -17.76
C ALA A 28 -26.61 -27.60 -18.18
N CYS A 29 -26.92 -27.60 -19.48
CA CYS A 29 -28.18 -28.15 -20.00
C CYS A 29 -28.26 -29.69 -19.92
N THR A 30 -27.14 -30.38 -19.75
CA THR A 30 -27.08 -31.86 -19.74
C THR A 30 -26.86 -32.46 -18.35
N CYS A 31 -26.52 -31.65 -17.35
CA CYS A 31 -26.18 -32.10 -16.00
C CYS A 31 -26.74 -31.16 -14.93
N LYS A 32 -27.54 -31.69 -13.99
CA LYS A 32 -28.16 -30.89 -12.91
C LYS A 32 -27.12 -30.24 -11.99
N SER A 33 -26.06 -30.97 -11.63
CA SER A 33 -24.99 -30.45 -10.78
C SER A 33 -24.27 -29.28 -11.46
N LEU A 34 -23.92 -29.41 -12.75
CA LEU A 34 -23.35 -28.29 -13.52
C LEU A 34 -24.33 -27.14 -13.70
N SER A 35 -25.63 -27.40 -13.81
CA SER A 35 -26.65 -26.34 -13.85
C SER A 35 -26.68 -25.51 -12.56
N GLN A 36 -26.50 -26.15 -11.40
CA GLN A 36 -26.38 -25.46 -10.11
C GLN A 36 -25.10 -24.62 -10.04
N ILE A 37 -23.95 -25.20 -10.42
CA ILE A 37 -22.66 -24.50 -10.44
C ILE A 37 -22.71 -23.31 -11.43
N TYR A 38 -23.26 -23.51 -12.63
CA TYR A 38 -23.44 -22.47 -13.65
C TYR A 38 -24.35 -21.32 -13.18
N SER A 39 -25.30 -21.60 -12.28
CA SER A 39 -26.19 -20.60 -11.68
C SER A 39 -25.58 -19.92 -10.45
N SER A 40 -24.43 -20.40 -9.97
CA SER A 40 -23.73 -19.82 -8.82
C SER A 40 -23.09 -18.49 -9.20
N ASN A 41 -23.43 -17.43 -8.47
CA ASN A 41 -22.82 -16.11 -8.67
C ASN A 41 -21.32 -16.13 -8.35
N GLU A 42 -20.91 -16.94 -7.37
CA GLU A 42 -19.52 -17.07 -6.93
C GLU A 42 -18.61 -17.61 -8.04
N LEU A 43 -19.07 -18.61 -8.83
CA LEU A 43 -18.29 -19.12 -9.97
C LEU A 43 -17.91 -17.97 -10.91
N TRP A 44 -18.89 -17.15 -11.29
CA TRP A 44 -18.69 -16.08 -12.26
C TRP A 44 -17.87 -14.94 -11.69
N ARG A 45 -17.98 -14.68 -10.38
CA ARG A 45 -17.09 -13.75 -9.68
C ARG A 45 -15.64 -14.24 -9.73
N SER A 46 -15.39 -15.49 -9.35
CA SER A 46 -14.06 -16.10 -9.41
C SER A 46 -13.49 -16.10 -10.83
N LYS A 47 -14.27 -16.52 -11.84
CA LYS A 47 -13.84 -16.43 -13.25
C LYS A 47 -13.54 -15.00 -13.65
N CYS A 48 -14.35 -14.02 -13.24
CA CYS A 48 -14.10 -12.63 -13.54
C CYS A 48 -12.80 -12.12 -12.92
N HIS A 49 -12.52 -12.45 -11.66
CA HIS A 49 -11.28 -12.04 -11.01
C HIS A 49 -10.06 -12.68 -11.68
N HIS A 50 -10.19 -13.92 -12.14
CA HIS A 50 -9.11 -14.62 -12.82
C HIS A 50 -8.81 -14.04 -14.20
N ASP A 51 -9.83 -13.86 -15.01
CA ASP A 51 -9.66 -13.47 -16.40
C ASP A 51 -9.47 -11.95 -16.56
N PHE A 52 -10.03 -11.16 -15.64
CA PHE A 52 -10.09 -9.70 -15.74
C PHE A 52 -9.49 -8.95 -14.55
N GLY A 53 -8.86 -9.66 -13.60
CA GLY A 53 -8.36 -9.06 -12.37
C GLY A 53 -9.46 -8.61 -11.42
N ASN A 54 -9.10 -8.35 -10.15
CA ASN A 54 -10.03 -7.84 -9.15
C ASN A 54 -10.02 -6.31 -9.09
N LEU A 55 -10.47 -5.67 -10.18
CA LEU A 55 -10.45 -4.20 -10.31
C LEU A 55 -11.35 -3.47 -9.30
N PHE A 56 -12.37 -4.14 -8.77
CA PHE A 56 -13.22 -3.58 -7.71
C PHE A 56 -12.42 -3.41 -6.42
N THR A 57 -11.66 -4.43 -6.02
CA THR A 57 -10.76 -4.32 -4.86
C THR A 57 -9.64 -3.31 -5.12
N VAL A 58 -9.03 -3.31 -6.31
CA VAL A 58 -8.02 -2.30 -6.67
C VAL A 58 -8.58 -0.87 -6.52
N TYR A 59 -9.76 -0.60 -7.07
CA TYR A 59 -10.41 0.71 -6.97
C TYR A 59 -10.71 1.10 -5.51
N GLN A 60 -11.22 0.17 -4.70
CA GLN A 60 -11.50 0.40 -3.28
C GLN A 60 -10.24 0.70 -2.47
N ILE A 61 -9.16 -0.05 -2.72
CA ILE A 61 -7.86 0.18 -2.06
C ILE A 61 -7.37 1.61 -2.34
N LEU A 62 -7.35 2.02 -3.61
CA LEU A 62 -6.83 3.32 -4.02
C LEU A 62 -7.68 4.48 -3.47
N THR A 63 -9.00 4.37 -3.52
CA THR A 63 -9.90 5.41 -3.01
C THR A 63 -9.86 5.51 -1.47
N THR A 64 -9.74 4.38 -0.77
CA THR A 64 -9.56 4.35 0.70
C THR A 64 -8.20 4.91 1.12
N ALA A 65 -7.18 4.74 0.27
CA ALA A 65 -5.87 5.38 0.44
C ALA A 65 -5.89 6.91 0.23
N GLY A 66 -7.01 7.48 -0.24
CA GLY A 66 -7.18 8.91 -0.43
C GLY A 66 -6.89 9.42 -1.84
N LEU A 67 -6.76 8.53 -2.84
CA LEU A 67 -6.57 8.92 -4.24
C LEU A 67 -7.92 9.31 -4.88
N GLU A 68 -7.90 10.40 -5.63
CA GLU A 68 -9.04 10.87 -6.42
C GLU A 68 -8.91 10.35 -7.87
N LEU A 69 -9.60 9.26 -8.17
CA LEU A 69 -9.54 8.62 -9.49
C LEU A 69 -10.49 9.26 -10.50
N ASP A 70 -10.25 9.01 -11.79
CA ASP A 70 -11.12 9.49 -12.87
C ASP A 70 -12.60 9.08 -12.63
N PRO A 71 -13.58 10.01 -12.75
CA PRO A 71 -14.98 9.72 -12.46
C PRO A 71 -15.60 8.60 -13.32
N THR A 72 -15.03 8.33 -14.50
CA THR A 72 -15.49 7.22 -15.35
C THR A 72 -15.18 5.85 -14.74
N LEU A 73 -14.16 5.76 -13.86
CA LEU A 73 -13.82 4.54 -13.14
C LEU A 73 -14.77 4.29 -11.97
N GLU A 74 -15.24 5.35 -11.30
CA GLU A 74 -16.23 5.24 -10.22
C GLU A 74 -17.51 4.54 -10.72
N ALA A 75 -18.02 4.96 -11.88
CA ALA A 75 -19.20 4.36 -12.49
C ALA A 75 -19.02 2.87 -12.82
N LYS A 76 -17.77 2.40 -13.01
CA LYS A 76 -17.44 1.02 -13.37
C LYS A 76 -17.14 0.13 -12.17
N PHE A 77 -16.41 0.65 -11.17
CA PHE A 77 -15.73 -0.16 -10.16
C PHE A 77 -16.05 0.19 -8.71
N ALA A 78 -16.81 1.27 -8.46
CA ALA A 78 -17.18 1.61 -7.09
C ALA A 78 -18.07 0.56 -6.41
N HIS A 79 -18.86 -0.19 -7.20
CA HIS A 79 -19.79 -1.20 -6.70
C HIS A 79 -19.68 -2.49 -7.51
N GLU A 80 -19.59 -3.62 -6.81
CA GLU A 80 -19.63 -4.93 -7.45
C GLU A 80 -20.98 -5.19 -8.14
N PRO A 81 -21.00 -5.93 -9.26
CA PRO A 81 -22.24 -6.28 -9.94
C PRO A 81 -23.07 -7.27 -9.11
N ALA A 82 -24.38 -7.02 -9.02
CA ALA A 82 -25.31 -7.94 -8.37
C ALA A 82 -25.42 -9.29 -9.12
N ASN A 83 -25.13 -9.31 -10.43
CA ASN A 83 -25.18 -10.50 -11.27
C ASN A 83 -23.86 -10.66 -12.03
N TRP A 84 -22.93 -11.39 -11.43
CA TRP A 84 -21.59 -11.65 -11.97
C TRP A 84 -21.63 -12.43 -13.27
N ARG A 85 -22.60 -13.34 -13.45
CA ARG A 85 -22.76 -14.09 -14.70
C ARG A 85 -22.99 -13.15 -15.87
N ARG A 86 -23.95 -12.23 -15.73
CA ARG A 86 -24.27 -11.26 -16.78
C ARG A 86 -23.07 -10.36 -17.06
N TYR A 87 -22.47 -9.83 -16.00
CA TYR A 87 -21.29 -8.97 -16.10
C TYR A 87 -20.14 -9.67 -16.84
N TYR A 88 -19.79 -10.89 -16.45
CA TYR A 88 -18.72 -11.68 -17.07
C TYR A 88 -19.00 -11.93 -18.55
N ILE A 89 -20.23 -12.36 -18.90
CA ILE A 89 -20.58 -12.64 -20.31
C ILE A 89 -20.48 -11.36 -21.16
N GLU A 90 -20.96 -10.22 -20.66
CA GLU A 90 -20.87 -8.95 -21.36
C GLU A 90 -19.41 -8.50 -21.53
N LYS A 91 -18.57 -8.60 -20.49
CA LYS A 91 -17.16 -8.23 -20.53
C LYS A 91 -16.35 -9.18 -21.44
N ASN A 92 -16.54 -10.48 -21.32
CA ASN A 92 -15.88 -11.48 -22.18
C ASN A 92 -16.24 -11.30 -23.66
N ALA A 93 -17.51 -10.99 -23.97
CA ALA A 93 -17.92 -10.70 -25.34
C ALA A 93 -17.30 -9.40 -25.88
N ALA A 94 -17.13 -8.37 -25.04
CA ALA A 94 -16.49 -7.12 -25.45
C ALA A 94 -15.00 -7.33 -25.79
N VAL A 95 -14.28 -8.12 -24.98
CA VAL A 95 -12.86 -8.43 -25.21
C VAL A 95 -12.67 -9.31 -26.45
N ASN A 96 -13.53 -10.30 -26.68
CA ASN A 96 -13.39 -11.25 -27.80
C ASN A 96 -13.97 -10.74 -29.13
N GLY A 97 -14.63 -9.57 -29.15
CA GLY A 97 -15.42 -9.10 -30.29
C GLY A 97 -14.63 -8.46 -31.44
N SER A 98 -13.37 -8.06 -31.26
CA SER A 98 -12.60 -7.33 -32.29
C SER A 98 -11.08 -7.41 -32.09
N GLU A 99 -10.44 -8.41 -32.68
CA GLU A 99 -8.98 -8.62 -32.62
C GLU A 99 -8.15 -7.38 -33.05
N ASN A 100 -8.62 -6.64 -34.06
CA ASN A 100 -7.94 -5.44 -34.55
C ASN A 100 -8.05 -4.25 -33.58
N GLN A 101 -9.14 -4.13 -32.81
CA GLN A 101 -9.26 -3.09 -31.78
C GLN A 101 -8.39 -3.43 -30.57
N ASN A 102 -8.26 -4.72 -30.24
CA ASN A 102 -7.42 -5.16 -29.14
C ASN A 102 -5.94 -4.80 -29.37
N HIS A 103 -5.42 -4.96 -30.59
CA HIS A 103 -4.01 -4.61 -30.85
C HIS A 103 -3.72 -3.11 -30.71
N ALA A 104 -4.60 -2.24 -31.24
CA ALA A 104 -4.45 -0.79 -31.10
C ALA A 104 -4.55 -0.34 -29.63
N LEU A 105 -5.45 -0.96 -28.86
CA LEU A 105 -5.57 -0.70 -27.42
C LEU A 105 -4.32 -1.15 -26.66
N ILE A 106 -3.66 -2.25 -27.07
CA ILE A 106 -2.40 -2.71 -26.45
C ILE A 106 -1.31 -1.65 -26.66
N GLU A 107 -1.15 -1.17 -27.88
CA GLU A 107 -0.15 -0.14 -28.20
C GLU A 107 -0.42 1.16 -27.42
N GLU A 108 -1.69 1.57 -27.33
CA GLU A 108 -2.09 2.73 -26.52
C GLU A 108 -1.80 2.52 -25.04
N GLY A 109 -2.12 1.35 -24.49
CA GLY A 109 -1.83 0.98 -23.10
C GLY A 109 -0.34 1.06 -22.76
N GLU A 110 0.51 0.51 -23.63
CA GLU A 110 1.97 0.57 -23.47
C GLU A 110 2.53 2.00 -23.57
N GLU A 111 1.97 2.83 -24.45
CA GLU A 111 2.37 4.23 -24.56
C GLU A 111 1.97 5.02 -23.30
N GLU A 112 0.75 4.81 -22.81
CA GLU A 112 0.25 5.44 -21.59
C GLU A 112 1.00 4.94 -20.34
N TYR A 113 1.42 3.68 -20.31
CA TYR A 113 2.28 3.14 -19.26
C TYR A 113 3.64 3.85 -19.22
N LYS A 114 4.29 4.04 -20.38
CA LYS A 114 5.57 4.77 -20.46
C LYS A 114 5.42 6.23 -20.04
N LYS A 115 4.33 6.89 -20.44
CA LYS A 115 4.02 8.26 -19.98
C LYS A 115 3.82 8.31 -18.47
N ALA A 116 3.13 7.32 -17.90
CA ALA A 116 2.92 7.24 -16.46
C ALA A 116 4.24 7.10 -15.66
N GLN A 117 5.20 6.34 -16.19
CA GLN A 117 6.55 6.26 -15.58
C GLN A 117 7.28 7.61 -15.61
N GLN A 118 7.17 8.35 -16.73
CA GLN A 118 7.75 9.69 -16.85
C GLN A 118 7.07 10.70 -15.90
N ASP A 119 5.75 10.61 -15.78
CA ASP A 119 4.95 11.40 -14.84
C ASP A 119 5.44 11.19 -13.40
N LEU A 120 5.66 9.94 -12.97
CA LEU A 120 6.20 9.64 -11.64
C LEU A 120 7.62 10.19 -11.42
N GLN A 121 8.45 10.24 -12.47
CA GLN A 121 9.76 10.88 -12.36
C GLN A 121 9.62 12.40 -12.11
N SER A 122 8.65 13.06 -12.75
CA SER A 122 8.37 14.48 -12.50
C SER A 122 7.73 14.77 -11.12
N PHE A 123 7.09 13.76 -10.51
CA PHE A 123 6.59 13.87 -9.14
C PHE A 123 7.73 14.01 -8.13
N GLN A 124 8.89 13.37 -8.35
CA GLN A 124 10.05 13.49 -7.46
C GLN A 124 10.54 14.94 -7.34
N ASP A 125 10.42 15.72 -8.42
CA ASP A 125 10.84 17.13 -8.45
C ASP A 125 9.76 18.08 -7.90
N SER A 126 8.49 17.79 -8.17
CA SER A 126 7.37 18.72 -7.94
C SER A 126 6.58 18.44 -6.65
N GLN A 127 6.63 17.21 -6.15
CA GLN A 127 5.78 16.70 -5.05
C GLN A 127 4.27 16.93 -5.28
N ASP A 128 3.83 17.04 -6.54
CA ASP A 128 2.43 17.28 -6.89
C ASP A 128 1.63 15.98 -6.84
N VAL A 129 0.84 15.82 -5.77
CA VAL A 129 -0.02 14.64 -5.52
C VAL A 129 -1.02 14.40 -6.66
N SER A 130 -1.40 15.42 -7.44
CA SER A 130 -2.31 15.23 -8.58
C SER A 130 -1.72 14.34 -9.67
N ILE A 131 -0.39 14.22 -9.73
CA ILE A 131 0.30 13.28 -10.61
C ILE A 131 -0.01 11.84 -10.20
N LEU A 132 -0.01 11.54 -8.90
CA LEU A 132 -0.33 10.20 -8.38
C LEU A 132 -1.77 9.80 -8.73
N ASN A 133 -2.72 10.72 -8.58
CA ASN A 133 -4.12 10.52 -8.98
C ASN A 133 -4.26 10.19 -10.48
N ARG A 134 -3.55 10.94 -11.32
CA ARG A 134 -3.55 10.74 -12.78
C ARG A 134 -2.94 9.39 -13.15
N VAL A 135 -1.79 9.06 -12.59
CA VAL A 135 -1.08 7.79 -12.85
C VAL A 135 -1.94 6.62 -12.38
N ALA A 136 -2.49 6.67 -11.17
CA ALA A 136 -3.36 5.63 -10.65
C ALA A 136 -4.59 5.38 -11.55
N SER A 137 -5.23 6.45 -12.01
CA SER A 137 -6.35 6.36 -12.95
C SER A 137 -5.96 5.68 -14.27
N LYS A 138 -4.79 6.03 -14.82
CA LYS A 138 -4.24 5.39 -16.03
C LYS A 138 -3.98 3.91 -15.80
N MET A 139 -3.36 3.52 -14.69
CA MET A 139 -3.06 2.11 -14.41
C MET A 139 -4.33 1.27 -14.28
N VAL A 140 -5.36 1.77 -13.58
CA VAL A 140 -6.65 1.07 -13.48
C VAL A 140 -7.32 0.95 -14.85
N TRP A 141 -7.23 1.99 -15.70
CA TRP A 141 -7.73 1.91 -17.07
C TRP A 141 -6.97 0.87 -17.90
N ILE A 142 -5.64 0.85 -17.83
CA ILE A 142 -4.82 -0.16 -18.53
C ILE A 142 -5.22 -1.56 -18.04
N LEU A 143 -5.37 -1.78 -16.74
CA LEU A 143 -5.77 -3.08 -16.18
C LEU A 143 -7.22 -3.48 -16.54
N ASP A 144 -8.13 -2.55 -16.82
CA ASP A 144 -9.47 -2.87 -17.35
C ASP A 144 -9.39 -3.54 -18.74
N VAL A 145 -8.37 -3.18 -19.52
CA VAL A 145 -8.14 -3.72 -20.87
C VAL A 145 -7.13 -4.88 -20.85
N PHE A 146 -6.08 -4.76 -20.04
CA PHE A 146 -4.93 -5.66 -19.91
C PHE A 146 -4.69 -6.05 -18.45
N PRO A 147 -5.56 -6.91 -17.89
CA PRO A 147 -5.45 -7.36 -16.50
C PRO A 147 -4.14 -8.09 -16.21
N GLY A 148 -3.48 -8.59 -17.28
CA GLY A 148 -2.20 -9.28 -17.26
C GLY A 148 -0.96 -8.38 -17.14
N HIS A 149 -1.11 -7.06 -16.99
CA HIS A 149 0.03 -6.13 -16.99
C HIS A 149 0.63 -5.94 -15.59
N ALA A 150 1.58 -6.79 -15.19
CA ALA A 150 2.23 -6.75 -13.87
C ALA A 150 2.83 -5.38 -13.50
N GLY A 151 3.41 -4.67 -14.47
CA GLY A 151 3.95 -3.32 -14.26
C GLY A 151 2.92 -2.31 -13.73
N CYS A 152 1.63 -2.45 -14.06
CA CYS A 152 0.59 -1.57 -13.56
C CYS A 152 0.35 -1.79 -12.06
N TYR A 153 0.34 -3.04 -11.62
CA TYR A 153 0.23 -3.39 -10.20
C TYR A 153 1.45 -2.89 -9.42
N HIS A 154 2.65 -3.03 -9.97
CA HIS A 154 3.87 -2.46 -9.39
C HIS A 154 3.78 -0.93 -9.23
N LEU A 155 3.37 -0.18 -10.27
CA LEU A 155 3.24 1.28 -10.16
C LEU A 155 2.14 1.70 -9.17
N LEU A 156 1.04 0.97 -9.08
CA LEU A 156 0.01 1.23 -8.08
C LEU A 156 0.51 0.92 -6.66
N GLY A 157 1.24 -0.18 -6.48
CA GLY A 157 1.93 -0.51 -5.23
C GLY A 157 2.92 0.60 -4.83
N PHE A 158 3.71 1.10 -5.77
CA PHE A 158 4.63 2.21 -5.56
C PHE A 158 3.91 3.50 -5.15
N ILE A 159 2.77 3.83 -5.77
CA ILE A 159 1.97 5.00 -5.35
C ILE A 159 1.51 4.84 -3.89
N LEU A 160 1.02 3.66 -3.51
CA LEU A 160 0.61 3.39 -2.13
C LEU A 160 1.78 3.43 -1.16
N TYR A 161 2.95 2.96 -1.57
CA TYR A 161 4.20 3.08 -0.82
C TYR A 161 4.53 4.55 -0.53
N VAL A 162 4.51 5.41 -1.56
CA VAL A 162 4.72 6.87 -1.42
C VAL A 162 3.68 7.53 -0.50
N LEU A 163 2.44 7.02 -0.46
CA LEU A 163 1.37 7.49 0.42
C LEU A 163 1.42 6.87 1.83
N ASN A 164 2.46 6.10 2.15
CA ASN A 164 2.60 5.35 3.40
C ASN A 164 1.38 4.45 3.69
N ARG A 165 0.95 3.70 2.66
CA ARG A 165 -0.08 2.66 2.69
C ARG A 165 0.55 1.32 2.36
N LEU A 166 1.41 0.88 3.29
CA LEU A 166 2.34 -0.22 3.08
C LEU A 166 1.62 -1.57 2.94
N GLU A 167 0.67 -1.87 3.82
CA GLU A 167 -0.15 -3.08 3.73
C GLU A 167 -0.95 -3.15 2.44
N GLU A 168 -1.60 -2.06 2.04
CA GLU A 168 -2.33 -2.00 0.77
C GLU A 168 -1.41 -2.11 -0.44
N SER A 169 -0.19 -1.56 -0.36
CA SER A 169 0.83 -1.71 -1.38
C SER A 169 1.18 -3.19 -1.60
N ILE A 170 1.44 -3.95 -0.53
CA ILE A 170 1.70 -5.40 -0.60
C ILE A 170 0.56 -6.15 -1.29
N ILE A 171 -0.70 -5.83 -0.96
CA ILE A 171 -1.86 -6.49 -1.60
C ILE A 171 -1.85 -6.29 -3.13
N LEU A 172 -1.50 -5.10 -3.61
CA LEU A 172 -1.42 -4.84 -5.05
C LEU A 172 -0.21 -5.54 -5.69
N LEU A 173 0.93 -5.59 -4.99
CA LEU A 173 2.13 -6.30 -5.44
C LEU A 173 1.87 -7.82 -5.55
N GLU A 174 1.13 -8.40 -4.62
CA GLU A 174 0.66 -9.79 -4.69
C GLU A 174 -0.21 -10.02 -5.93
N PHE A 175 -1.12 -9.10 -6.27
CA PHE A 175 -1.90 -9.20 -7.51
C PHE A 175 -0.98 -9.20 -8.75
N GLY A 176 0.01 -8.31 -8.78
CA GLY A 176 1.03 -8.29 -9.83
C GLY A 176 1.78 -9.62 -9.95
N ARG A 177 2.18 -10.22 -8.83
CA ARG A 177 2.90 -11.50 -8.79
C ARG A 177 2.02 -12.68 -9.23
N THR A 178 0.72 -12.66 -8.94
CA THR A 178 -0.19 -13.70 -9.45
C THR A 178 -0.30 -13.71 -10.97
N VAL A 179 -0.04 -12.55 -11.58
CA VAL A 179 -0.13 -12.32 -13.02
C VAL A 179 1.20 -12.59 -13.71
N ASP A 180 2.31 -12.06 -13.18
CA ASP A 180 3.67 -12.29 -13.67
C ASP A 180 4.62 -12.56 -12.48
N PRO A 181 4.89 -13.84 -12.16
CA PRO A 181 5.80 -14.19 -11.08
C PRO A 181 7.26 -13.83 -11.31
N GLU A 182 7.67 -13.48 -12.54
CA GLU A 182 9.06 -13.19 -12.90
C GLU A 182 9.34 -11.68 -12.99
N TYR A 183 8.34 -10.82 -12.70
CA TYR A 183 8.48 -9.37 -12.77
C TYR A 183 9.26 -8.80 -11.57
N GLU A 184 10.60 -8.81 -11.70
CA GLU A 184 11.58 -8.42 -10.67
C GLU A 184 11.28 -7.11 -9.91
N PRO A 185 10.78 -6.01 -10.52
CA PRO A 185 10.52 -4.76 -9.77
C PRO A 185 9.54 -4.91 -8.60
N ILE A 186 8.66 -5.92 -8.62
CA ILE A 186 7.78 -6.23 -7.49
C ILE A 186 8.59 -6.70 -6.29
N ASP A 187 9.58 -7.57 -6.51
CA ASP A 187 10.40 -8.15 -5.43
C ASP A 187 11.21 -7.06 -4.71
N ASP A 188 11.81 -6.15 -5.47
CA ASP A 188 12.59 -5.03 -4.93
C ASP A 188 11.74 -4.15 -3.99
N LEU A 189 10.54 -3.76 -4.44
CA LEU A 189 9.65 -2.91 -3.67
C LEU A 189 9.06 -3.62 -2.45
N GLU A 190 8.72 -4.91 -2.57
CA GLU A 190 8.26 -5.70 -1.42
C GLU A 190 9.35 -5.85 -0.36
N GLU A 191 10.61 -6.02 -0.75
CA GLU A 191 11.73 -6.09 0.20
C GLU A 191 11.87 -4.77 0.97
N GLU A 192 11.76 -3.63 0.28
CA GLU A 192 11.80 -2.30 0.88
C GLU A 192 10.65 -2.09 1.87
N ILE A 193 9.41 -2.39 1.46
CA ILE A 193 8.23 -2.28 2.33
C ILE A 193 8.36 -3.22 3.54
N SER A 194 8.84 -4.44 3.33
CA SER A 194 9.02 -5.42 4.40
C SER A 194 10.04 -4.97 5.43
N LYS A 195 11.16 -4.35 5.01
CA LYS A 195 12.15 -3.77 5.93
C LYS A 195 11.52 -2.70 6.82
N ILE A 196 10.71 -1.82 6.22
CA ILE A 196 10.03 -0.74 6.94
C ILE A 196 9.00 -1.31 7.93
N LEU A 197 8.13 -2.21 7.48
CA LEU A 197 7.11 -2.84 8.32
C LEU A 197 7.71 -3.63 9.49
N ASN A 198 8.81 -4.35 9.26
CA ASN A 198 9.54 -5.05 10.32
C ASN A 198 10.16 -4.07 11.31
N GLY A 199 10.73 -2.96 10.82
CA GLY A 199 11.24 -1.89 11.68
C GLY A 199 10.19 -1.32 12.63
N TYR A 200 8.94 -1.18 12.17
CA TYR A 200 7.81 -0.69 12.98
C TYR A 200 7.29 -1.72 13.99
N LYS A 201 6.99 -2.93 13.51
CA LYS A 201 6.30 -3.98 14.27
C LYS A 201 7.23 -4.68 15.27
N GLY A 202 8.54 -4.53 15.08
CA GLY A 202 9.53 -5.27 15.85
C GLY A 202 9.52 -6.76 15.48
N SER A 203 10.27 -7.55 16.24
CA SER A 203 10.40 -9.00 16.10
C SER A 203 10.34 -9.67 17.47
N GLU A 204 10.54 -10.99 17.57
CA GLU A 204 10.55 -11.66 18.89
C GLU A 204 11.60 -11.07 19.85
N ASP A 205 12.70 -10.53 19.32
CA ASP A 205 13.81 -9.94 20.08
C ASP A 205 13.83 -8.40 20.03
N GLU A 206 12.85 -7.78 19.36
CA GLU A 206 12.85 -6.33 19.10
C GLU A 206 11.49 -5.73 19.41
N GLU A 207 11.47 -4.73 20.28
CA GLU A 207 10.25 -4.04 20.66
C GLU A 207 9.68 -3.22 19.48
N PRO A 208 8.35 -3.20 19.32
CA PRO A 208 7.69 -2.38 18.31
C PRO A 208 7.91 -0.89 18.58
N LEU A 209 8.17 -0.13 17.52
CA LEU A 209 8.21 1.33 17.58
C LEU A 209 6.83 1.94 17.36
N ILE A 210 5.94 1.27 16.63
CA ILE A 210 4.60 1.76 16.30
C ILE A 210 3.53 0.77 16.79
N SER A 211 2.45 1.30 17.37
CA SER A 211 1.23 0.58 17.76
C SER A 211 0.02 1.41 17.34
N ASP A 212 -0.92 0.81 16.61
CA ASP A 212 -2.17 1.46 16.17
C ASP A 212 -1.95 2.86 15.57
N SER A 213 -1.01 2.94 14.61
CA SER A 213 -0.62 4.18 13.90
C SER A 213 -0.04 5.30 14.78
N ASN A 214 0.39 4.99 16.00
CA ASN A 214 1.06 5.91 16.92
C ASN A 214 2.37 5.30 17.44
N LEU A 215 3.21 6.10 18.11
CA LEU A 215 4.37 5.57 18.83
C LEU A 215 3.91 4.50 19.83
N SER A 216 4.64 3.40 19.93
CA SER A 216 4.33 2.34 20.88
C SER A 216 4.38 2.89 22.31
N PRO A 217 3.63 2.30 23.27
CA PRO A 217 3.65 2.76 24.65
C PRO A 217 5.06 2.76 25.25
N LYS A 218 5.88 1.77 24.88
CA LYS A 218 7.25 1.65 25.35
C LYS A 218 8.16 2.73 24.78
N LEU A 219 8.10 2.97 23.47
CA LEU A 219 8.84 4.05 22.83
C LEU A 219 8.43 5.42 23.36
N THR A 220 7.12 5.64 23.52
CA THR A 220 6.58 6.88 24.12
C THR A 220 7.15 7.13 25.52
N GLN A 221 7.26 6.08 26.35
CA GLN A 221 7.87 6.17 27.67
C GLN A 221 9.35 6.58 27.56
N VAL A 222 10.12 5.89 26.72
CA VAL A 222 11.56 6.16 26.55
C VAL A 222 11.81 7.58 26.06
N LEU A 223 11.10 8.02 25.02
CA LEU A 223 11.20 9.38 24.48
C LEU A 223 10.78 10.43 25.51
N SER A 224 9.79 10.13 26.35
CA SER A 224 9.41 11.00 27.46
C SER A 224 10.52 11.15 28.49
N GLU A 225 11.22 10.06 28.84
CA GLU A 225 12.36 10.09 29.77
C GLU A 225 13.55 10.85 29.17
N ILE A 226 13.79 10.72 27.85
CA ILE A 226 14.80 11.50 27.13
C ILE A 226 14.44 12.98 27.18
N PHE A 227 13.20 13.35 26.84
CA PHE A 227 12.71 14.73 26.90
C PHE A 227 12.93 15.34 28.29
N ASP A 228 12.50 14.64 29.35
CA ASP A 228 12.62 15.10 30.73
C ASP A 228 14.09 15.25 31.17
N THR A 229 15.04 14.59 30.49
CA THR A 229 16.48 14.76 30.73
C THR A 229 17.00 16.10 30.18
N PHE A 230 16.39 16.63 29.12
CA PHE A 230 16.80 17.89 28.49
C PHE A 230 15.96 19.09 28.95
N ASP A 231 14.70 18.91 29.37
CA ASP A 231 13.87 19.93 30.00
C ASP A 231 14.38 20.24 31.42
N LYS A 232 15.31 21.20 31.53
CA LYS A 232 16.00 21.51 32.78
C LYS A 232 15.15 22.34 33.72
N ASP A 233 14.29 23.20 33.18
CA ASP A 233 13.41 24.04 33.98
C ASP A 233 12.04 23.39 34.28
N ASN A 234 11.78 22.22 33.70
CA ASN A 234 10.57 21.41 33.88
C ASN A 234 9.30 22.20 33.52
N ASP A 235 9.38 23.03 32.48
CA ASP A 235 8.25 23.82 32.00
C ASP A 235 7.38 23.05 30.99
N GLY A 236 7.77 21.83 30.64
CA GLY A 236 7.09 20.97 29.67
C GLY A 236 7.42 21.30 28.21
N ALA A 237 8.43 22.14 27.95
CA ALA A 237 8.89 22.52 26.63
C ALA A 237 10.43 22.64 26.57
N LEU A 238 11.03 22.19 25.47
CA LEU A 238 12.44 22.42 25.22
C LEU A 238 12.63 23.82 24.64
N SER A 239 13.28 24.69 25.41
CA SER A 239 13.77 25.97 24.92
C SER A 239 14.79 25.76 23.78
N ASN A 240 15.10 26.82 23.03
CA ASN A 240 16.10 26.73 21.96
C ASN A 240 17.47 26.23 22.44
N GLN A 241 17.83 26.51 23.70
CA GLN A 241 19.08 26.03 24.28
C GLN A 241 19.01 24.53 24.59
N GLU A 242 17.92 24.05 25.16
CA GLU A 242 17.74 22.65 25.52
C GLU A 242 17.56 21.76 24.29
N LEU A 243 16.73 22.20 23.33
CA LEU A 243 16.57 21.53 22.04
C LEU A 243 17.88 21.52 21.25
N GLY A 244 18.63 22.62 21.27
CA GLY A 244 19.95 22.70 20.66
C GLY A 244 20.98 21.76 21.30
N ASN A 245 20.89 21.53 22.62
CA ASN A 245 21.72 20.54 23.32
C ASN A 245 21.31 19.12 22.97
N PHE A 246 19.99 18.84 22.94
CA PHE A 246 19.45 17.54 22.52
C PHE A 246 19.93 17.16 21.11
N ILE A 247 19.79 18.06 20.13
CA ILE A 247 20.24 17.81 18.75
C ILE A 247 21.76 17.65 18.67
N PHE A 248 22.51 18.43 19.45
CA PHE A 248 23.96 18.27 19.51
C PHE A 248 24.38 16.91 20.08
N THR A 249 23.71 16.44 21.13
CA THR A 249 23.97 15.10 21.69
C THR A 249 23.65 14.01 20.67
N THR A 250 22.53 14.14 19.95
CA THR A 250 22.06 13.14 18.98
C THR A 250 22.94 13.11 17.72
N ASN A 251 23.21 14.28 17.13
CA ASN A 251 23.79 14.40 15.78
C ASN A 251 25.24 14.94 15.78
N GLY A 252 25.81 15.25 16.93
CA GLY A 252 27.17 15.79 17.07
C GLY A 252 27.37 17.22 16.55
N SER A 253 26.31 17.92 16.13
CA SER A 253 26.39 19.28 15.62
C SER A 253 25.22 20.14 16.09
N HIS A 254 25.47 21.44 16.31
CA HIS A 254 24.41 22.37 16.69
C HIS A 254 23.58 22.78 15.48
N PRO A 255 22.25 22.70 15.56
CA PRO A 255 21.37 23.13 14.49
C PRO A 255 21.37 24.66 14.37
N PRO A 256 21.09 25.20 13.17
CA PRO A 256 20.88 26.64 13.00
C PRO A 256 19.70 27.14 13.86
N PRO A 257 19.74 28.36 14.44
CA PRO A 257 18.65 28.87 15.28
C PRO A 257 17.27 28.89 14.60
N GLN A 258 17.24 29.09 13.27
CA GLN A 258 16.00 29.08 12.49
C GLN A 258 15.37 27.68 12.43
N PHE A 259 16.19 26.63 12.40
CA PHE A 259 15.71 25.25 12.39
C PHE A 259 14.91 24.92 13.66
N LEU A 260 15.39 25.36 14.83
CA LEU A 260 14.72 25.15 16.12
C LEU A 260 13.31 25.78 16.14
N VAL A 261 13.19 26.99 15.60
CA VAL A 261 11.90 27.69 15.51
C VAL A 261 10.96 26.98 14.54
N GLN A 262 11.47 26.52 13.38
CA GLN A 262 10.69 25.78 12.39
C GLN A 262 10.19 24.45 12.96
N MET A 263 11.01 23.75 13.76
CA MET A 263 10.62 22.50 14.40
C MET A 263 9.42 22.70 15.34
N ALA A 264 9.48 23.72 16.21
CA ALA A 264 8.36 24.06 17.09
C ALA A 264 7.10 24.49 16.30
N GLN A 265 7.26 25.19 15.18
CA GLN A 265 6.13 25.59 14.32
C GLN A 265 5.49 24.41 13.60
N ARG A 266 6.29 23.43 13.16
CA ARG A 266 5.82 22.25 12.44
C ARG A 266 5.12 21.25 13.36
N PHE A 267 5.75 20.92 14.49
CA PHE A 267 5.32 19.79 15.32
C PHE A 267 4.52 20.18 16.55
N GLY A 268 4.59 21.44 17.00
CA GLY A 268 3.83 21.92 18.15
C GLY A 268 4.71 22.61 19.17
N GLY A 269 4.54 23.93 19.27
CA GLY A 269 5.33 24.77 20.14
C GLY A 269 4.49 25.64 21.07
N THR A 270 5.13 26.10 22.14
CA THR A 270 4.55 27.13 23.01
C THR A 270 4.44 28.47 22.27
N ARG A 271 3.82 29.48 22.91
CA ARG A 271 3.78 30.85 22.38
C ARG A 271 5.17 31.48 22.17
N ARG A 272 6.22 30.89 22.76
CA ARG A 272 7.62 31.30 22.61
C ARG A 272 8.37 30.53 21.51
N ASN A 273 7.67 29.68 20.75
CA ASN A 273 8.23 28.72 19.80
C ASN A 273 9.22 27.73 20.46
N TRP A 274 8.94 27.31 21.70
CA TRP A 274 9.67 26.21 22.34
C TRP A 274 8.94 24.91 22.07
N LEU A 275 9.67 23.84 21.77
CA LEU A 275 9.07 22.57 21.36
C LEU A 275 8.44 21.88 22.57
N THR A 276 7.13 21.66 22.54
CA THR A 276 6.42 20.98 23.64
C THR A 276 6.75 19.48 23.67
N LYS A 277 6.48 18.80 24.79
CA LYS A 277 6.61 17.34 24.87
C LYS A 277 5.77 16.63 23.81
N GLU A 278 4.55 17.08 23.59
CA GLU A 278 3.69 16.57 22.53
C GLU A 278 4.30 16.79 21.13
N GLY A 279 4.88 17.98 20.89
CA GLY A 279 5.56 18.27 19.64
C GLY A 279 6.84 17.45 19.44
N PHE A 280 7.56 17.15 20.51
CA PHE A 280 8.73 16.26 20.46
C PHE A 280 8.33 14.82 20.10
N LEU A 281 7.25 14.30 20.70
CA LEU A 281 6.71 12.99 20.34
C LEU A 281 6.16 12.98 18.90
N ALA A 282 5.52 14.06 18.44
CA ALA A 282 5.04 14.18 17.06
C ALA A 282 6.19 14.19 16.04
N PHE A 283 7.30 14.85 16.36
CA PHE A 283 8.52 14.79 15.56
C PHE A 283 9.04 13.36 15.44
N TYR A 284 9.18 12.66 16.57
CA TYR A 284 9.66 11.28 16.57
C TYR A 284 8.68 10.31 15.89
N LEU A 285 7.38 10.56 15.95
CA LEU A 285 6.41 9.79 15.17
C LEU A 285 6.65 9.95 13.68
N GLU A 286 6.83 11.19 13.20
CA GLU A 286 7.12 11.44 11.78
C GLU A 286 8.45 10.79 11.35
N GLN A 287 9.51 10.96 12.14
CA GLN A 287 10.82 10.33 11.87
C GLN A 287 10.72 8.79 11.89
N THR A 288 10.03 8.21 12.87
CA THR A 288 9.85 6.75 12.96
C THR A 288 9.09 6.21 11.76
N LEU A 289 8.08 6.96 11.26
CA LEU A 289 7.33 6.58 10.07
C LEU A 289 8.13 6.75 8.78
N ASP A 290 9.16 7.60 8.74
CA ASP A 290 10.02 7.76 7.56
C ASP A 290 11.17 6.74 7.57
N ASP A 291 11.95 6.72 8.66
CA ASP A 291 13.04 5.77 8.90
C ASP A 291 13.03 5.26 10.35
N PRO A 292 12.50 4.06 10.61
CA PRO A 292 12.51 3.48 11.94
C PRO A 292 13.94 3.20 12.45
N SER A 293 14.91 3.01 11.55
CA SER A 293 16.32 2.75 11.91
C SER A 293 16.98 3.98 12.52
N GLU A 294 16.68 5.17 11.98
CA GLU A 294 17.16 6.45 12.53
C GLU A 294 16.70 6.60 13.98
N THR A 295 15.43 6.31 14.26
CA THR A 295 14.89 6.34 15.63
C THR A 295 15.65 5.39 16.56
N ARG A 296 15.94 4.15 16.16
CA ARG A 296 16.69 3.19 17.00
C ARG A 296 18.13 3.64 17.26
N ASN A 297 18.76 4.27 16.28
CA ASN A 297 20.10 4.84 16.41
C ASN A 297 20.12 5.99 17.42
N ASP A 298 19.15 6.91 17.33
CA ASP A 298 19.00 8.02 18.27
C ASP A 298 18.87 7.52 19.72
N LEU A 299 18.02 6.53 19.94
CA LEU A 299 17.82 5.93 21.27
C LEU A 299 19.13 5.37 21.84
N THR A 300 19.97 4.77 20.99
CA THR A 300 21.29 4.26 21.35
C THR A 300 22.22 5.37 21.83
N VAL A 301 22.20 6.53 21.16
CA VAL A 301 22.96 7.71 21.58
C VAL A 301 22.51 8.22 22.96
N HIS A 302 21.22 8.10 23.27
CA HIS A 302 20.65 8.50 24.57
C HIS A 302 20.70 7.41 25.65
N GLY A 303 21.45 6.33 25.42
CA GLY A 303 21.71 5.29 26.42
C GLY A 303 20.60 4.26 26.57
N TYR A 304 19.82 4.02 25.53
CA TYR A 304 18.86 2.92 25.43
C TYR A 304 19.32 1.91 24.39
N ASP A 305 18.99 0.65 24.56
CA ASP A 305 19.17 -0.36 23.54
C ASP A 305 18.15 -0.12 22.42
N GLY A 306 18.62 0.11 21.19
CA GLY A 306 17.77 0.46 20.07
C GLY A 306 16.74 -0.62 19.69
N HIS A 307 16.96 -1.88 20.07
CA HIS A 307 16.04 -2.98 19.75
C HIS A 307 15.04 -3.24 20.87
N THR A 308 15.52 -3.40 22.10
CA THR A 308 14.71 -3.75 23.28
C THR A 308 14.12 -2.54 24.01
N LEU A 309 14.54 -1.32 23.65
CA LEU A 309 14.14 -0.06 24.29
C LEU A 309 14.44 -0.04 25.81
N GLN A 310 15.35 -0.89 26.27
CA GLN A 310 15.79 -0.95 27.66
C GLN A 310 16.95 -0.01 27.88
N LYS A 311 17.03 0.59 29.07
CA LYS A 311 18.14 1.48 29.41
C LYS A 311 19.44 0.68 29.50
N LEU A 312 20.45 1.06 28.74
CA LEU A 312 21.78 0.48 28.84
C LEU A 312 22.35 0.85 30.21
N MET A 313 22.71 -0.16 31.01
CA MET A 313 23.38 0.09 32.28
C MET A 313 24.73 0.75 31.99
N GLN A 314 24.93 1.96 32.53
CA GLN A 314 26.24 2.60 32.51
C GLN A 314 27.16 1.79 33.44
N GLU A 315 28.26 1.24 32.89
CA GLU A 315 29.40 0.75 33.69
C GLU A 315 30.13 1.91 34.38
#